data_AF-A0A7W9LAL5-F1
#
_entry.id   AF-A0A7W9LAL5-F1
#
_cell.length_a   1.000
_cell.length_b   1.000
_cell.length_c   1.000
_cell.angle_alpha   90.00
_cell.angle_beta   90.00
_cell.angle_gamma   90.00
#
_symmetry.space_group_name_H-M   'P 1'
#
loop_
_entity.id
_entity.type
_entity.pdbx_description
1 polymer ?
#
loop_
_entity_poly.entity_id
_entity_poly.type
_entity_poly.pdbx_seq_one_letter_code
_entity_poly.pdbx_strand_id
1 'polypeptide(L)'
;MTMNAYYHAGPPHQRLDHGHVVPIGRPWFADSVCDRYLISLPYPFGPDFEVCAWDGGHARILWLLPITSAERDLIMNAGLEAFESLLEEKRVDYTDPHRSSVA
;
A
#
# COMPACT_ATOMS: atom_id res chain seq x y z
N MET A 1 8.49 -8.12 -2.50
CA MET A 1 7.26 -8.93 -2.71
C MET A 1 7.27 -10.25 -1.94
N THR A 2 8.28 -11.12 -2.06
CA THR A 2 8.27 -12.47 -1.46
C THR A 2 7.99 -12.51 0.05
N MET A 3 8.53 -11.56 0.82
CA MET A 3 8.25 -11.45 2.26
C MET A 3 6.77 -11.23 2.56
N ASN A 4 6.11 -10.30 1.86
CA ASN A 4 4.70 -10.01 2.05
C ASN A 4 3.82 -11.20 1.66
N ALA A 5 4.18 -11.91 0.58
CA ALA A 5 3.49 -13.12 0.17
C ALA A 5 3.58 -14.23 1.23
N TYR A 6 4.78 -14.46 1.78
CA TYR A 6 4.98 -15.42 2.87
C TYR A 6 4.18 -15.04 4.12
N TYR A 7 4.21 -13.76 4.51
CA TYR A 7 3.44 -13.26 5.65
C TYR A 7 1.94 -13.43 5.45
N HIS A 8 1.41 -13.04 4.28
CA HIS A 8 -0.01 -13.17 3.94
C HIS A 8 -0.47 -14.64 3.92
N ALA A 9 0.39 -15.57 3.51
CA ALA A 9 0.10 -17.00 3.48
C ALA A 9 0.09 -17.68 4.87
N GLY A 10 0.41 -16.92 5.93
CA GLY A 10 0.37 -17.39 7.31
C GLY A 10 -1.05 -17.57 7.87
N PRO A 11 -1.19 -17.64 9.21
CA PRO A 11 -2.48 -17.76 9.87
C PRO A 11 -3.43 -16.59 9.53
N PRO A 12 -4.75 -16.74 9.74
CA PRO A 12 -5.74 -15.74 9.33
C PRO A 12 -5.47 -14.30 9.80
N HIS A 13 -4.86 -14.11 10.98
CA HIS A 13 -4.53 -12.78 11.53
C HIS A 13 -3.38 -12.07 10.78
N GLN A 14 -2.66 -12.76 9.90
CA GLN A 14 -1.58 -12.20 9.06
C GLN A 14 -2.06 -11.86 7.65
N ARG A 15 -3.31 -12.18 7.31
CA ARG A 15 -3.86 -11.89 5.98
C ARG A 15 -3.91 -10.38 5.77
N LEU A 16 -3.19 -9.95 4.75
CA LEU A 16 -3.14 -8.56 4.29
C LEU A 16 -4.37 -8.23 3.46
N ASP A 17 -4.99 -7.08 3.72
CA ASP A 17 -6.12 -6.54 2.97
C ASP A 17 -5.98 -5.00 2.89
N HIS A 18 -6.85 -4.37 2.11
CA HIS A 18 -6.92 -2.93 1.90
C HIS A 18 -6.85 -2.14 3.21
N GLY A 19 -5.99 -1.12 3.26
CA GLY A 19 -5.74 -0.28 4.43
C GLY A 19 -4.71 -0.82 5.41
N HIS A 20 -4.26 -2.08 5.28
CA HIS A 20 -3.18 -2.59 6.13
C HIS A 20 -1.84 -1.92 5.80
N VAL A 21 -1.03 -1.69 6.83
CA VAL A 21 0.35 -1.19 6.70
C VAL A 21 1.33 -2.25 7.17
N VAL A 22 2.35 -2.52 6.35
CA VAL A 22 3.36 -3.56 6.60
C VAL A 22 4.76 -2.93 6.60
N PRO A 23 5.55 -3.10 7.67
CA PRO A 23 6.95 -2.70 7.67
C PRO A 23 7.77 -3.58 6.75
N ILE A 24 8.65 -2.97 5.95
CA ILE A 24 9.56 -3.70 5.05
C ILE A 24 10.82 -4.15 5.81
N GLY A 25 11.16 -3.46 6.91
CA GLY A 25 12.38 -3.66 7.70
C GLY A 25 13.61 -2.96 7.11
N ARG A 26 13.46 -2.31 5.95
CA ARG A 26 14.46 -1.49 5.25
C ARG A 26 13.74 -0.57 4.25
N PRO A 27 14.41 0.47 3.72
CA PRO A 27 13.89 1.21 2.57
C PRO A 27 13.47 0.29 1.42
N TRP A 28 12.35 0.61 0.75
CA TRP A 28 11.87 -0.18 -0.40
C TRP A 28 12.82 -0.11 -1.60
N PHE A 29 13.53 1.00 -1.71
CA PHE A 29 14.60 1.28 -2.67
C PHE A 29 15.79 1.89 -1.93
N ALA A 30 17.00 1.75 -2.46
CA ALA A 30 18.19 2.35 -1.84
C ALA A 30 17.98 3.86 -1.67
N ASP A 31 18.36 4.40 -0.50
CA ASP A 31 18.23 5.83 -0.14
C ASP A 31 16.80 6.41 -0.21
N SER A 32 15.77 5.57 -0.30
CA SER A 32 14.39 6.02 -0.15
C SER A 32 14.04 6.24 1.31
N VAL A 33 13.23 7.26 1.57
CA VAL A 33 12.59 7.48 2.88
C VAL A 33 11.36 6.60 3.09
N CYS A 34 10.86 5.94 2.04
CA CYS A 34 9.75 4.99 2.15
C CYS A 34 10.27 3.61 2.59
N ASP A 35 9.77 3.12 3.71
CA ASP A 35 10.26 1.90 4.37
C ASP A 35 9.10 0.97 4.82
N ARG A 36 7.88 1.31 4.41
CA ARG A 36 6.64 0.60 4.70
C ARG A 36 5.80 0.50 3.42
N TYR A 37 4.93 -0.49 3.37
CA TYR A 37 3.89 -0.57 2.35
C TYR A 37 2.51 -0.35 2.98
N LEU A 38 1.71 0.49 2.35
CA LEU A 38 0.26 0.48 2.48
C LEU A 38 -0.31 -0.49 1.44
N ILE A 39 -1.23 -1.35 1.85
CA ILE A 39 -2.04 -2.15 0.92
C ILE A 39 -3.18 -1.26 0.44
N SER A 40 -3.09 -0.78 -0.80
CA SER A 40 -4.04 0.15 -1.40
C SER A 40 -4.76 -0.48 -2.61
N LEU A 41 -5.79 0.19 -3.11
CA LEU A 41 -6.42 -0.15 -4.38
C LEU A 41 -5.48 0.18 -5.56
N PRO A 42 -5.59 -0.53 -6.70
CA PRO A 42 -4.73 -0.31 -7.85
C PRO A 42 -5.14 0.94 -8.65
N TYR A 43 -5.12 2.13 -8.03
CA TYR A 43 -5.60 3.39 -8.62
C TYR A 43 -5.09 3.67 -10.05
N PRO A 44 -3.81 3.43 -10.41
CA PRO A 44 -3.32 3.67 -11.77
C PRO A 44 -4.00 2.81 -12.85
N PHE A 45 -4.65 1.70 -12.47
CA PHE A 45 -5.26 0.73 -13.38
C PHE A 45 -6.79 0.77 -13.34
N GLY A 46 -7.39 1.54 -12.43
CA GLY A 46 -8.83 1.67 -12.28
C GLY A 46 -9.51 0.50 -11.55
N PRO A 47 -10.81 0.65 -11.21
CA PRO A 47 -11.54 -0.32 -10.40
C PRO A 47 -11.74 -1.68 -11.08
N ASP A 48 -11.85 -1.71 -12.41
CA ASP A 48 -12.01 -2.96 -13.18
C ASP A 48 -10.78 -3.89 -13.05
N PHE A 49 -9.62 -3.34 -12.68
CA PHE A 49 -8.39 -4.12 -12.46
C PHE A 49 -8.36 -4.78 -11.08
N GLU A 50 -9.17 -4.33 -10.12
CA GLU A 50 -9.14 -4.84 -8.75
C GLU A 50 -9.61 -6.30 -8.67
N VAL A 51 -10.61 -6.70 -9.45
CA VAL A 51 -11.27 -8.00 -9.27
C VAL A 51 -11.07 -8.89 -10.50
N CYS A 52 -10.42 -10.04 -10.27
CA CYS A 52 -10.35 -11.13 -11.23
C CYS A 52 -11.32 -12.24 -10.80
N ALA A 53 -12.45 -12.41 -11.51
CA ALA A 53 -13.47 -13.39 -11.18
C ALA A 53 -13.49 -14.58 -12.17
N TRP A 54 -13.87 -15.76 -11.68
CA TRP A 54 -14.09 -16.98 -12.47
C TRP A 54 -15.18 -17.84 -11.83
N ASP A 55 -15.55 -18.95 -12.47
CA ASP A 55 -16.58 -19.84 -11.91
C ASP A 55 -16.11 -20.46 -10.58
N GLY A 56 -16.84 -20.17 -9.51
CA GLY A 56 -16.52 -20.64 -8.15
C GLY A 56 -15.55 -19.76 -7.34
N GLY A 57 -15.17 -18.55 -7.80
CA GLY A 57 -14.33 -17.69 -6.97
C GLY A 57 -13.90 -16.35 -7.59
N HIS A 58 -13.08 -15.62 -6.83
CA HIS A 58 -12.41 -14.41 -7.28
C HIS A 58 -11.08 -14.20 -6.56
N ALA A 59 -10.21 -13.39 -7.15
CA ALA A 59 -9.00 -12.85 -6.55
C ALA A 59 -9.05 -11.33 -6.62
N ARG A 60 -8.52 -10.66 -5.58
CA ARG A 60 -8.33 -9.21 -5.57
C ARG A 60 -6.88 -8.87 -5.86
N ILE A 61 -6.65 -7.95 -6.80
CA ILE A 61 -5.35 -7.37 -7.10
C ILE A 61 -5.23 -6.08 -6.29
N LEU A 62 -4.38 -6.12 -5.28
CA LEU A 62 -4.08 -4.98 -4.41
C LEU A 62 -2.68 -4.45 -4.68
N TRP A 63 -2.49 -3.18 -4.38
CA TRP A 63 -1.24 -2.48 -4.63
C TRP A 63 -0.43 -2.30 -3.35
N LEU A 64 0.85 -2.62 -3.42
CA LEU A 64 1.83 -2.30 -2.37
C LEU A 64 2.35 -0.89 -2.60
N LEU A 65 1.66 0.11 -2.03
CA LEU A 65 2.06 1.51 -2.13
C LEU A 65 3.16 1.81 -1.10
N PRO A 66 4.38 2.21 -1.51
CA PRO A 66 5.44 2.59 -0.59
C PRO A 66 5.06 3.87 0.15
N ILE A 67 5.20 3.87 1.47
CA ILE A 67 4.93 5.02 2.36
C ILE A 67 6.04 5.23 3.38
N THR A 68 6.10 6.42 3.94
CA THR A 68 7.02 6.78 5.04
C THR A 68 6.44 6.40 6.40
N SER A 69 7.28 6.45 7.45
CA SER A 69 6.81 6.30 8.83
C SER A 69 5.81 7.39 9.24
N ALA A 70 6.04 8.64 8.81
CA ALA A 70 5.18 9.77 9.13
C ALA A 70 3.81 9.65 8.46
N GLU A 71 3.76 9.15 7.23
CA GLU A 71 2.51 8.86 6.53
C GLU A 71 1.73 7.74 7.21
N ARG A 72 2.40 6.70 7.73
CA ARG A 72 1.73 5.68 8.57
C ARG A 72 1.11 6.31 9.82
N ASP A 73 1.82 7.21 10.49
CA ASP A 73 1.30 7.90 11.67
C ASP A 73 0.11 8.81 11.31
N LEU A 74 0.13 9.46 10.14
CA LEU A 74 -1.01 10.20 9.61
C LEU A 74 -2.22 9.30 9.36
N ILE A 75 -2.05 8.14 8.74
CA ILE A 75 -3.14 7.15 8.53
C ILE A 75 -3.75 6.72 9.87
N MET A 76 -2.91 6.49 10.88
CA MET A 76 -3.39 6.11 12.22
C MET A 76 -4.20 7.21 12.91
N ASN A 77 -3.82 8.47 12.71
CA ASN A 77 -4.41 9.61 13.41
C ASN A 77 -5.62 10.21 12.68
N ALA A 78 -5.57 10.28 11.35
CA ALA A 78 -6.56 10.95 10.50
C ALA A 78 -7.39 9.97 9.65
N GLY A 79 -7.01 8.70 9.58
CA GLY A 79 -7.68 7.68 8.78
C GLY A 79 -7.11 7.57 7.36
N LEU A 80 -7.47 6.47 6.69
CA LEU A 80 -6.99 6.14 5.34
C LEU A 80 -7.51 7.13 4.28
N GLU A 81 -8.78 7.49 4.34
CA GLU A 81 -9.42 8.40 3.36
C GLU A 81 -8.77 9.79 3.36
N ALA A 82 -8.42 10.32 4.55
CA ALA A 82 -7.73 11.59 4.67
C ALA A 82 -6.31 11.54 4.06
N PHE A 83 -5.62 10.42 4.23
CA PHE A 83 -4.32 10.19 3.62
C PHE A 83 -4.42 10.07 2.09
N GLU A 84 -5.39 9.32 1.57
CA GLU A 84 -5.62 9.18 0.13
C GLU A 84 -5.97 10.51 -0.53
N SER A 85 -6.83 11.31 0.11
CA SER A 85 -7.15 12.68 -0.34
C SER A 85 -5.90 13.57 -0.40
N LEU A 86 -5.00 13.44 0.58
CA LEU A 86 -3.75 14.20 0.61
C LEU A 86 -2.78 13.78 -0.50
N LEU A 87 -2.67 12.48 -0.79
CA LEU A 87 -1.86 11.99 -1.91
C LEU A 87 -2.37 12.54 -3.25
N GLU A 88 -3.68 12.59 -3.44
CA GLU A 88 -4.32 13.16 -4.63
C GLU A 88 -4.08 14.67 -4.73
N GLU A 89 -4.29 15.42 -3.64
CA GLU A 89 -4.05 16.88 -3.60
C GLU A 89 -2.60 17.21 -3.97
N LYS A 90 -1.64 16.45 -3.43
CA LYS A 90 -0.21 16.64 -3.68
C LYS A 90 0.25 16.08 -5.03
N ARG A 91 -0.62 15.38 -5.77
CA ARG A 91 -0.32 14.75 -7.07
C ARG A 91 0.95 13.91 -7.00
N VAL A 92 1.01 13.04 -6.01
CA VAL A 92 2.20 12.22 -5.74
C VAL A 92 2.55 11.38 -6.95
N ASP A 93 3.82 11.44 -7.37
CA ASP A 93 4.38 10.49 -8.31
C ASP A 93 4.71 9.19 -7.57
N TYR A 94 3.87 8.18 -7.76
CA TYR A 94 4.05 6.87 -7.14
C TYR A 94 5.17 6.04 -7.77
N THR A 95 5.70 6.49 -8.91
CA THR A 95 6.81 5.82 -9.60
C THR A 95 8.17 6.33 -9.15
N ASP A 96 8.23 7.50 -8.48
CA ASP A 96 9.45 8.06 -7.92
C ASP A 96 9.88 7.30 -6.64
N PRO A 97 11.00 6.56 -6.67
CA PRO A 97 11.52 5.87 -5.50
C PRO A 97 11.92 6.79 -4.35
N HIS A 98 12.23 8.04 -4.66
CA HIS A 98 12.77 9.03 -3.73
C HIS A 98 11.75 10.13 -3.38
N ARG A 99 10.46 9.88 -3.64
CA ARG A 99 9.40 10.83 -3.29
C ARG A 99 9.50 11.26 -1.83
N SER A 100 9.25 12.53 -1.59
CA SER A 100 9.16 13.06 -0.23
C SER A 100 7.86 12.63 0.45
N SER A 101 7.87 12.67 1.79
CA SER A 101 6.66 12.49 2.60
C SER A 101 5.63 13.56 2.28
N VAL A 102 4.34 13.20 2.27
CA VAL A 102 3.24 14.18 2.22
C VAL A 102 2.70 14.57 3.60
N ALA A 103 3.02 13.78 4.63
CA ALA A 103 2.67 14.06 6.03
C ALA A 103 3.49 15.23 6.60
#